data_AF-A0A7Z7IHN1-F1
#
_entry.id   AF-A0A7Z7IHN1-F1
#
_cell.length_a   1.000
_cell.length_b   1.000
_cell.length_c   1.000
_cell.angle_alpha   90.00
_cell.angle_beta   90.00
_cell.angle_gamma   90.00
#
_symmetry.space_group_name_H-M   'P 1'
#
loop_
_entity.id
_entity.type
_entity.pdbx_description
1 polymer ?
#
loop_
_entity_poly.entity_id
_entity_poly.type
_entity_poly.pdbx_seq_one_letter_code
_entity_poly.pdbx_strand_id
1 'polypeptide(L)'
;MVDNTGVEHVVRTAAHRQGLRLTKSKTQNDRASDYGTYGLVDKNNVLVEGDPNTGYGLPLDVVAAKVGIEVVYSDDHIPSIHHSADWR
;
A
#
# COMPACT_ATOMS: atom_id res chain seq x y z
N MET A 1 -2.33 -8.57 15.09
CA MET A 1 -2.32 -7.53 14.05
C MET A 1 -0.86 -7.16 13.84
N VAL A 2 -0.30 -7.53 12.71
CA VAL A 2 1.11 -7.33 12.39
C VAL A 2 1.37 -5.84 12.19
N ASP A 3 2.44 -5.33 12.79
CA ASP A 3 2.85 -3.94 12.59
C ASP A 3 3.43 -3.78 11.17
N ASN A 4 2.62 -3.20 10.27
CA ASN A 4 3.03 -2.90 8.90
C ASN A 4 3.71 -1.52 8.78
N THR A 5 4.06 -0.86 9.90
CA THR A 5 4.48 0.55 9.91
C THR A 5 5.75 0.78 9.09
N GLY A 6 6.69 -0.17 9.13
CA GLY A 6 7.93 -0.11 8.35
C GLY A 6 7.67 -0.17 6.84
N VAL A 7 6.87 -1.14 6.39
CA VAL A 7 6.53 -1.31 4.97
C VAL A 7 5.68 -0.15 4.48
N GLU A 8 4.71 0.30 5.28
CA GLU A 8 3.86 1.45 4.95
C GLU A 8 4.71 2.71 4.72
N HIS A 9 5.73 2.95 5.55
CA HIS A 9 6.63 4.07 5.38
C HIS A 9 7.43 3.99 4.06
N VAL A 10 7.91 2.80 3.69
CA VAL A 10 8.67 2.59 2.46
C VAL A 10 7.77 2.76 1.23
N VAL A 11 6.59 2.13 1.22
CA VAL A 11 5.61 2.27 0.14
C VAL A 11 5.18 3.73 -0.02
N ARG A 12 4.93 4.43 1.09
CA ARG A 12 4.60 5.87 1.07
C ARG A 12 5.72 6.71 0.46
N THR A 13 6.97 6.40 0.77
CA THR A 13 8.13 7.09 0.21
C THR A 13 8.30 6.78 -1.28
N ALA A 14 8.13 5.52 -1.70
CA ALA A 14 8.19 5.11 -3.10
C ALA A 14 7.07 5.77 -3.93
N ALA A 15 5.84 5.77 -3.42
CA ALA A 15 4.71 6.47 -4.01
C ALA A 15 5.03 7.97 -4.20
N HIS A 16 5.54 8.62 -3.15
CA HIS A 16 5.87 10.05 -3.21
C HIS A 16 6.94 10.37 -4.26
N ARG A 17 7.94 9.49 -4.45
CA ARG A 17 8.95 9.63 -5.52
C ARG A 17 8.34 9.57 -6.92
N GLN A 18 7.22 8.87 -7.09
CA GLN A 18 6.50 8.75 -8.35
C GLN A 18 5.39 9.80 -8.51
N GLY A 19 5.28 10.77 -7.58
CA GLY A 19 4.21 11.77 -7.59
C GLY A 19 2.84 11.23 -7.18
N LEU A 20 2.82 10.06 -6.53
CA LEU A 20 1.65 9.40 -5.99
C LEU A 20 1.60 9.57 -4.47
N ARG A 21 0.43 9.33 -3.90
CA ARG A 21 0.20 9.39 -2.46
C ARG A 21 -0.57 8.16 -2.00
N LEU A 22 0.03 7.45 -1.04
CA LEU A 22 -0.61 6.35 -0.34
C LEU A 22 -1.71 6.89 0.59
N THR A 23 -2.92 6.39 0.43
CA THR A 23 -4.07 6.64 1.31
C THR A 23 -4.42 5.33 2.02
N LYS A 24 -4.89 5.45 3.27
CA LYS A 24 -5.33 4.33 4.08
C LYS A 24 -6.76 4.59 4.52
N SER A 25 -7.59 3.56 4.48
CA SER A 25 -8.93 3.61 5.03
C SER A 25 -8.87 4.00 6.51
N LYS A 26 -9.65 5.00 6.90
CA LYS A 26 -9.76 5.46 8.30
C LYS A 26 -10.76 4.64 9.11
N THR A 27 -11.42 3.67 8.48
CA THR A 27 -12.42 2.84 9.14
C THR A 27 -11.77 2.07 10.28
N GLN A 28 -12.28 2.27 11.49
CA GLN A 28 -11.84 1.56 12.70
C GLN A 28 -12.66 0.29 12.96
N ASN A 29 -13.74 0.09 12.21
CA ASN A 29 -14.57 -1.09 12.28
C ASN A 29 -13.87 -2.25 11.58
N ASP A 30 -13.36 -3.19 12.37
CA ASP A 30 -12.67 -4.41 11.94
C ASP A 30 -13.53 -5.33 11.06
N ARG A 31 -14.86 -5.19 11.11
CA ARG A 31 -15.81 -5.94 10.28
C ARG A 31 -16.12 -5.28 8.94
N ALA A 32 -15.66 -4.06 8.70
CA ALA A 32 -15.86 -3.40 7.42
C ALA A 32 -14.87 -3.95 6.39
N SER A 33 -15.34 -4.23 5.17
CA SER A 33 -14.50 -4.76 4.08
C SER A 33 -13.32 -3.84 3.75
N ASP A 34 -13.46 -2.54 3.99
CA ASP A 34 -12.41 -1.55 3.75
C ASP A 34 -11.45 -1.37 4.94
N TYR A 35 -11.61 -2.11 6.04
CA TYR A 35 -10.75 -1.98 7.22
C TYR A 35 -9.30 -2.33 6.91
N GLY A 36 -8.37 -1.43 7.23
CA GLY A 36 -6.94 -1.67 7.02
C GLY A 36 -6.51 -1.73 5.55
N THR A 37 -7.37 -1.30 4.62
CA THR A 37 -7.07 -1.26 3.20
C THR A 37 -6.44 0.06 2.78
N TYR A 38 -5.83 0.05 1.60
CA TYR A 38 -5.03 1.12 1.04
C TYR A 38 -5.53 1.51 -0.35
N GLY A 39 -5.14 2.70 -0.78
CA GLY A 39 -5.31 3.21 -2.14
C GLY A 39 -4.15 4.12 -2.54
N LEU A 40 -4.00 4.36 -3.83
CA LEU A 40 -3.07 5.33 -4.40
C LEU A 40 -3.85 6.41 -5.12
N VAL A 41 -3.51 7.66 -4.80
CA VAL A 41 -4.02 8.83 -5.51
C VAL A 41 -2.87 9.61 -6.12
N ASP A 42 -3.13 10.31 -7.23
CA ASP A 42 -2.17 11.24 -7.81
C ASP A 42 -2.16 12.59 -7.06
N LYS A 43 -1.31 13.51 -7.52
CA LYS A 43 -1.23 14.89 -7.01
C LYS A 43 -2.52 15.71 -7.14
N ASN A 44 -3.41 15.34 -8.08
CA ASN A 44 -4.70 15.98 -8.29
C ASN A 44 -5.81 15.28 -7.48
N ASN A 45 -5.44 14.34 -6.60
CA ASN A 45 -6.34 13.55 -5.79
C ASN A 45 -7.26 12.63 -6.62
N VAL A 46 -6.80 12.22 -7.81
CA VAL A 46 -7.45 11.23 -8.68
C VAL A 46 -6.99 9.84 -8.26
N LEU A 47 -7.93 8.90 -8.14
CA LEU A 47 -7.63 7.51 -7.83
C LEU A 47 -6.83 6.87 -8.96
N VAL A 48 -5.63 6.40 -8.64
CA VAL A 48 -4.75 5.65 -9.55
C VAL A 48 -4.94 4.15 -9.33
N GLU A 49 -5.08 3.73 -8.07
CA GLU A 49 -5.23 2.32 -7.71
C GLU A 49 -6.03 2.20 -6.40
N GLY A 50 -7.06 1.35 -6.38
CA GLY A 50 -8.00 1.19 -5.26
C GLY A 50 -9.39 0.79 -5.75
N ASP A 51 -10.34 0.59 -4.84
CA ASP A 51 -11.74 0.43 -5.22
C ASP A 51 -12.29 1.76 -5.76
N PRO A 52 -12.96 1.76 -6.92
CA PRO A 52 -13.48 2.98 -7.53
C PRO A 52 -14.66 3.60 -6.76
N ASN A 53 -15.33 2.85 -5.89
CA ASN A 53 -16.45 3.33 -5.09
C ASN A 53 -16.00 3.92 -3.74
N THR A 54 -15.00 3.29 -3.08
CA THR A 54 -14.53 3.75 -1.76
C THR A 54 -13.22 4.55 -1.82
N GLY A 55 -12.43 4.43 -2.89
CA GLY A 55 -11.13 5.08 -3.08
C GLY A 55 -9.97 4.41 -2.33
N TYR A 56 -10.24 3.28 -1.69
CA TYR A 56 -9.30 2.37 -1.00
C TYR A 56 -9.85 0.95 -1.18
N GLY A 57 -9.39 -0.08 -0.48
CA GLY A 57 -9.92 -1.45 -0.63
C GLY A 57 -8.89 -2.46 -1.10
N LEU A 58 -7.66 -2.02 -1.41
CA LEU A 58 -6.58 -2.92 -1.77
C LEU A 58 -5.67 -3.22 -0.56
N PRO A 59 -5.09 -4.43 -0.50
CA PRO A 59 -4.08 -4.74 0.50
C PRO A 59 -2.76 -4.02 0.17
N LEU A 60 -1.89 -3.88 1.18
CA LEU A 60 -0.68 -3.05 1.10
C LEU A 60 0.32 -3.58 0.06
N ASP A 61 0.42 -4.88 -0.11
CA ASP A 61 1.27 -5.57 -1.09
C ASP A 61 0.89 -5.28 -2.53
N VAL A 62 -0.41 -5.25 -2.85
CA VAL A 62 -0.89 -4.88 -4.19
C VAL A 62 -0.51 -3.44 -4.51
N VAL A 63 -0.69 -2.54 -3.55
CA VAL A 63 -0.32 -1.13 -3.68
C VAL A 63 1.21 -0.96 -3.74
N ALA A 64 1.96 -1.74 -2.97
CA ALA A 64 3.42 -1.75 -2.98
C ALA A 64 3.97 -2.18 -4.34
N ALA A 65 3.41 -3.24 -4.94
CA ALA A 65 3.83 -3.73 -6.24
C ALA A 65 3.68 -2.66 -7.32
N LYS A 66 2.63 -1.82 -7.26
CA LYS A 66 2.45 -0.70 -8.20
C LYS A 66 3.53 0.38 -8.10
N VAL A 67 4.09 0.59 -6.91
CA VAL A 67 5.20 1.52 -6.72
C VAL A 67 6.58 0.84 -6.79
N GLY A 68 6.63 -0.41 -7.27
CA GLY A 68 7.88 -1.16 -7.46
C GLY A 68 8.48 -1.72 -6.18
N ILE A 69 7.66 -1.91 -5.14
CA ILE A 69 8.07 -2.51 -3.86
C ILE A 69 7.44 -3.90 -3.76
N GLU A 70 8.25 -4.93 -3.56
CA GLU A 70 7.76 -6.28 -3.32
C GLU A 70 7.67 -6.53 -1.81
N VAL A 71 6.46 -6.80 -1.33
CA VAL A 71 6.20 -7.13 0.07
C VAL A 71 6.05 -8.64 0.16
N VAL A 72 7.01 -9.29 0.82
CA VAL A 72 6.98 -10.72 1.07
C VAL A 72 6.52 -10.93 2.51
N TYR A 73 5.40 -11.61 2.68
CA TYR A 73 4.95 -12.09 3.98
C TYR A 73 5.56 -13.48 4.21
N SER A 74 6.54 -13.57 5.10
CA SER A 74 7.02 -14.88 5.58
C SER A 74 5.96 -15.53 6.48
N ASP A 75 6.05 -16.85 6.68
CA ASP A 75 5.09 -17.67 7.47
C ASP A 75 4.87 -17.10 8.90
N ASP A 76 5.89 -16.45 9.48
CA ASP A 76 5.85 -15.69 10.74
C ASP A 76 5.03 -14.39 10.69
N HIS A 77 4.37 -14.08 9.56
CA HIS A 77 3.57 -12.88 9.33
C HIS A 77 4.34 -11.55 9.50
N ILE A 78 5.68 -11.56 9.53
CA ILE A 78 6.49 -10.33 9.54
C ILE A 78 6.76 -9.91 8.09
N PRO A 79 6.30 -8.72 7.66
CA PRO A 79 6.46 -8.29 6.28
C PRO A 79 7.92 -7.87 6.05
N SER A 80 8.56 -8.54 5.10
CA SER A 80 9.93 -8.24 4.68
C SER A 80 9.91 -7.57 3.31
N ILE A 81 10.64 -6.47 3.17
CA ILE A 81 10.72 -5.71 1.92
C ILE A 81 11.85 -6.29 1.08
N HIS A 82 11.53 -6.85 -0.09
CA HIS A 82 12.54 -7.21 -1.07
C HIS A 82 12.60 -6.12 -2.14
N HIS A 83 13.77 -5.53 -2.33
CA HIS A 83 13.97 -4.57 -3.40
C HIS A 83 14.36 -5.36 -4.66
N SER A 84 13.45 -5.46 -5.63
CA SER A 84 13.77 -6.05 -6.93
C SER A 84 14.65 -5.07 -7.71
N ALA A 85 15.97 -5.22 -7.55
CA ALA A 85 16.96 -4.49 -8.31
C ALA A 85 17.27 -5.27 -9.58
N ASP A 86 16.40 -5.18 -10.58
CA ASP A 86 16.77 -5.47 -11.98
C ASP A 86 16.92 -4.14 -12.72
N TRP A 87 18.14 -3.60 -12.70
CA TRP A 87 18.58 -2.56 -13.62
C TRP A 87 19.72 -3.16 -14.45
N ARG A 88 19.43 -3.45 -15.72
CA ARG A 88 20.45 -3.75 -16.72
C ARG A 88 20.12 -3.05 -18.03
#